data_AF-A0A436BIC1-F1
#
_entry.id   AF-A0A436BIC1-F1
#
_cell.length_a   1.000
_cell.length_b   1.000
_cell.length_c   1.000
_cell.angle_alpha   90.00
_cell.angle_beta   90.00
_cell.angle_gamma   90.00
#
_symmetry.space_group_name_H-M   'P 1'
#
loop_
_entity.id
_entity.type
_entity.pdbx_description
1 polymer ?
#
loop_
_entity_poly.entity_id
_entity_poly.type
_entity_poly.pdbx_seq_one_letter_code
_entity_poly.pdbx_strand_id
1 'polypeptide(L)'
;LPSMRLAALRDLRHPMSVDLWVDSVARHAKIILVRILGGYDWWRYGCDQLASTARERGIKLALLPGECRDEDLRLIEASTLPREELDGLLDYFREGGPANMSALVRKLARLAGSDAEVIGPVVVPKAGFYVPGCGVVEKPDLSNAGAYNVNAPIIPILFY
;
A
#
# COMPACT_ATOMS: atom_id res chain seq x y z
N LEU A 1 8.41 15.25 2.52
CA LEU A 1 7.24 14.46 2.02
C LEU A 1 5.98 15.27 2.33
N PRO A 2 4.94 15.22 1.48
CA PRO A 2 3.68 15.92 1.72
C PRO A 2 2.95 15.36 2.96
N SER A 3 1.99 16.12 3.50
CA SER A 3 1.13 15.66 4.59
C SER A 3 0.26 14.49 4.14
N MET A 4 0.09 13.48 5.00
CA MET A 4 -0.71 12.28 4.72
C MET A 4 -1.86 12.15 5.72
N ARG A 5 -3.01 11.67 5.24
CA ARG A 5 -4.16 11.26 6.04
C ARG A 5 -4.49 9.80 5.70
N LEU A 6 -4.86 9.03 6.71
CA LEU A 6 -5.27 7.63 6.56
C LEU A 6 -6.66 7.46 7.18
N ALA A 7 -7.51 6.67 6.53
CA ALA A 7 -8.82 6.29 7.03
C ALA A 7 -9.04 4.80 6.75
N ALA A 8 -9.68 4.09 7.69
CA ALA A 8 -10.03 2.70 7.48
C ALA A 8 -11.40 2.64 6.78
N LEU A 9 -11.50 1.90 5.67
CA LEU A 9 -12.76 1.81 4.90
C LEU A 9 -13.94 1.28 5.73
N ARG A 10 -13.67 0.47 6.77
CA ARG A 10 -14.70 -0.01 7.71
C ARG A 10 -15.46 1.11 8.43
N ASP A 11 -14.82 2.28 8.60
CA ASP A 11 -15.41 3.46 9.24
C ASP A 11 -16.22 4.29 8.23
N LEU A 12 -16.00 4.07 6.94
CA LEU A 12 -16.65 4.75 5.82
C LEU A 12 -17.71 3.87 5.14
N ARG A 13 -18.34 2.93 5.86
CA ARG A 13 -19.36 2.03 5.28
C ARG A 13 -20.70 2.72 5.01
N HIS A 14 -21.09 3.67 5.86
CA HIS A 14 -22.36 4.37 5.71
C HIS A 14 -22.20 5.56 4.74
N PRO A 15 -23.13 5.80 3.79
CA PRO A 15 -23.05 6.91 2.84
C PRO A 15 -22.76 8.27 3.49
N MET A 16 -23.46 8.61 4.57
CA MET A 16 -23.21 9.84 5.33
C MET A 16 -21.75 9.97 5.82
N SER A 17 -21.12 8.88 6.26
CA SER A 17 -19.72 8.92 6.70
C SER A 17 -18.77 9.19 5.54
N VAL A 18 -19.09 8.65 4.35
CA VAL A 18 -18.35 8.92 3.12
C VAL A 18 -18.46 10.40 2.78
N ASP A 19 -19.67 10.95 2.75
CA ASP A 19 -19.91 12.35 2.37
C ASP A 19 -19.18 13.32 3.29
N LEU A 20 -19.30 13.12 4.60
CA LEU A 20 -18.61 13.94 5.60
C LEU A 20 -17.08 13.86 5.45
N TRP A 21 -16.54 12.67 5.16
CA TRP A 21 -15.11 12.50 4.94
C TRP A 21 -14.66 13.11 3.61
N VAL A 22 -15.47 13.00 2.56
CA VAL A 22 -15.18 13.61 1.26
C VAL A 22 -15.12 15.12 1.39
N ASP A 23 -16.08 15.71 2.09
CA ASP A 23 -16.15 17.16 2.27
C ASP A 23 -15.00 17.70 3.14
N SER A 24 -14.68 17.00 4.23
CA SER A 24 -13.67 17.46 5.18
C SER A 24 -12.23 17.12 4.78
N VAL A 25 -12.01 16.04 4.03
CA VAL A 25 -10.66 15.50 3.73
C VAL A 25 -10.44 15.30 2.23
N ALA A 26 -11.24 14.45 1.58
CA ALA A 26 -10.91 13.96 0.23
C ALA A 26 -10.83 15.11 -0.79
N ARG A 27 -11.75 16.06 -0.74
CA ARG A 27 -11.83 17.19 -1.68
C ARG A 27 -10.63 18.15 -1.64
N HIS A 28 -9.81 18.06 -0.59
CA HIS A 28 -8.61 18.86 -0.37
C HIS A 28 -7.32 18.12 -0.75
N ALA A 29 -7.41 16.83 -1.05
CA ALA A 29 -6.26 16.01 -1.41
C ALA A 29 -5.79 16.29 -2.85
N LYS A 30 -4.48 16.15 -3.08
CA LYS A 30 -3.91 16.15 -4.44
C LYS A 30 -3.92 14.76 -5.09
N ILE A 31 -3.83 13.74 -4.24
CA ILE A 31 -3.87 12.33 -4.62
C ILE A 31 -4.62 11.55 -3.55
N ILE A 32 -5.42 10.58 -3.98
CA ILE A 32 -6.15 9.65 -3.14
C ILE A 32 -5.84 8.23 -3.64
N LEU A 33 -5.43 7.37 -2.73
CA LEU A 33 -5.23 5.94 -2.98
C LEU A 33 -6.16 5.15 -2.07
N VAL A 34 -6.95 4.26 -2.65
CA VAL A 34 -7.89 3.40 -1.92
C VAL A 34 -7.62 1.95 -2.29
N ARG A 35 -7.55 1.08 -1.29
CA ARG A 35 -7.42 -0.38 -1.45
C ARG A 35 -8.67 -1.05 -0.92
N ILE A 36 -9.41 -1.73 -1.80
CA ILE A 36 -10.74 -2.26 -1.49
C ILE A 36 -10.76 -3.79 -1.55
N LEU A 37 -10.89 -4.43 -0.39
CA LEU A 37 -11.12 -5.88 -0.30
C LEU A 37 -12.56 -6.19 -0.69
N GLY A 38 -12.77 -7.12 -1.63
CA GLY A 38 -14.09 -7.43 -2.20
C GLY A 38 -14.49 -6.60 -3.42
N GLY A 39 -13.58 -5.79 -3.96
CA GLY A 39 -13.78 -5.06 -5.22
C GLY A 39 -14.77 -3.90 -5.12
N TYR A 40 -15.20 -3.42 -6.29
CA TYR A 40 -16.07 -2.24 -6.42
C TYR A 40 -17.41 -2.40 -5.68
N ASP A 41 -18.01 -3.60 -5.70
CA ASP A 41 -19.34 -3.83 -5.11
C ASP A 41 -19.37 -3.64 -3.59
N TRP A 42 -18.25 -3.91 -2.90
CA TRP A 42 -18.18 -3.78 -1.44
C TRP A 42 -18.26 -2.32 -0.97
N TRP A 43 -17.77 -1.36 -1.78
CA TRP A 43 -17.75 0.07 -1.43
C TRP A 43 -18.16 0.98 -2.58
N ARG A 44 -19.18 0.55 -3.34
CA ARG A 44 -19.69 1.21 -4.54
C ARG A 44 -19.90 2.71 -4.37
N TYR A 45 -20.65 3.10 -3.34
CA TYR A 45 -20.97 4.51 -3.08
C TYR A 45 -19.71 5.37 -2.88
N GLY A 46 -18.73 4.87 -2.13
CA GLY A 46 -17.47 5.56 -1.92
C GLY A 46 -16.63 5.69 -3.18
N CYS A 47 -16.58 4.64 -4.01
CA CYS A 47 -15.94 4.68 -5.31
C CYS A 47 -16.55 5.77 -6.19
N ASP A 48 -17.87 5.80 -6.32
CA ASP A 48 -18.58 6.75 -7.19
C ASP A 48 -18.41 8.19 -6.71
N GLN A 49 -18.58 8.44 -5.41
CA GLN A 49 -18.39 9.78 -4.83
C GLN A 49 -16.96 10.30 -5.00
N LEU A 50 -15.96 9.43 -4.78
CA LEU A 50 -14.57 9.81 -5.00
C LEU A 50 -14.25 10.03 -6.46
N ALA A 51 -14.77 9.20 -7.35
CA ALA A 51 -14.56 9.34 -8.78
C ALA A 51 -15.17 10.64 -9.31
N SER A 52 -16.37 11.03 -8.86
CA SER A 52 -16.99 12.32 -9.21
C SER A 52 -16.14 13.48 -8.69
N THR A 53 -15.87 13.48 -7.37
CA THR A 53 -15.11 14.55 -6.71
C THR A 53 -13.72 14.71 -7.32
N ALA A 54 -13.06 13.60 -7.65
CA ALA A 54 -11.72 13.63 -8.22
C ALA A 54 -11.69 14.23 -9.63
N ARG A 55 -12.67 13.89 -10.47
CA ARG A 55 -12.79 14.47 -11.82
C ARG A 55 -13.12 15.96 -11.77
N GLU A 56 -14.05 16.36 -10.91
CA GLU A 56 -14.45 17.76 -10.74
C GLU A 56 -13.29 18.64 -10.26
N ARG A 57 -12.41 18.10 -9.40
CA ARG A 57 -11.33 18.85 -8.76
C ARG A 57 -9.94 18.60 -9.33
N GLY A 58 -9.83 17.73 -10.34
CA GLY A 58 -8.53 17.33 -10.91
C GLY A 58 -7.64 16.56 -9.92
N ILE A 59 -8.23 15.81 -8.99
CA ILE A 59 -7.51 14.99 -8.01
C ILE A 59 -7.08 13.69 -8.69
N LYS A 60 -5.85 13.25 -8.41
CA LYS A 60 -5.36 11.93 -8.86
C LYS A 60 -5.96 10.85 -7.96
N LEU A 61 -6.73 9.93 -8.53
CA LEU A 61 -7.43 8.87 -7.81
C LEU A 61 -6.93 7.52 -8.31
N ALA A 62 -6.46 6.69 -7.37
CA ALA A 62 -6.16 5.28 -7.57
C ALA A 62 -7.11 4.43 -6.71
N LEU A 63 -8.02 3.71 -7.35
CA LEU A 63 -8.81 2.65 -6.73
C LEU A 63 -8.18 1.31 -7.10
N LEU A 64 -7.67 0.61 -6.10
CA LEU A 64 -6.94 -0.64 -6.28
C LEU A 64 -7.70 -1.80 -5.63
N PRO A 65 -7.71 -2.99 -6.26
CA PRO A 65 -8.24 -4.18 -5.63
C PRO A 65 -7.38 -4.54 -4.40
N GLY A 66 -8.06 -5.02 -3.35
CA GLY A 66 -7.40 -5.48 -2.13
C GLY A 66 -6.79 -6.87 -2.30
N GLU A 67 -7.35 -7.70 -3.17
CA GLU A 67 -6.77 -9.00 -3.54
C GLU A 67 -5.86 -8.82 -4.77
N CYS A 68 -4.65 -9.40 -4.71
CA CYS A 68 -3.63 -9.17 -5.74
C CYS A 68 -3.95 -9.82 -7.11
N ARG A 69 -4.98 -10.66 -7.19
CA ARG A 69 -5.29 -11.50 -8.36
C ARG A 69 -6.50 -11.05 -9.18
N ASP A 70 -7.43 -10.33 -8.57
CA ASP A 70 -8.67 -9.96 -9.25
C ASP A 70 -8.55 -8.56 -9.85
N GLU A 71 -8.56 -8.51 -11.18
CA GLU A 71 -8.74 -7.26 -11.91
C GLU A 71 -10.22 -6.86 -11.85
N ASP A 72 -10.52 -5.74 -11.19
CA ASP A 72 -11.86 -5.13 -11.24
C ASP A 72 -11.83 -3.92 -12.20
N LEU A 73 -12.32 -4.16 -13.42
CA LEU A 73 -12.39 -3.12 -14.47
C LEU A 73 -13.13 -1.86 -14.00
N ARG A 74 -14.11 -2.00 -13.10
CA ARG A 74 -14.89 -0.86 -12.60
C ARG A 74 -14.06 0.04 -11.69
N LEU A 75 -13.12 -0.54 -10.93
CA LEU A 75 -12.17 0.25 -10.14
C LEU A 75 -11.20 1.02 -11.04
N ILE A 76 -10.77 0.41 -12.14
CA ILE A 76 -9.90 1.04 -13.14
C ILE A 76 -10.65 2.20 -13.81
N GLU A 77 -11.88 1.98 -14.27
CA GLU A 77 -12.71 3.02 -14.91
C GLU A 77 -13.08 4.17 -13.97
N ALA A 78 -13.31 3.87 -12.68
CA ALA A 78 -13.60 4.87 -11.66
C ALA A 78 -12.35 5.67 -11.23
N SER A 79 -11.15 5.13 -11.44
CA SER A 79 -9.89 5.83 -11.17
C SER A 79 -9.64 6.97 -12.16
N THR A 80 -8.86 7.98 -11.77
CA THR A 80 -8.45 9.08 -12.68
C THR A 80 -7.01 8.95 -13.14
N LEU A 81 -6.23 8.05 -12.53
CA LEU A 81 -4.89 7.72 -13.00
C LEU A 81 -4.93 6.70 -14.16
N PRO A 82 -3.97 6.76 -15.10
CA PRO A 82 -3.84 5.77 -16.17
C PRO A 82 -3.61 4.36 -15.61
N ARG A 83 -4.03 3.33 -16.36
CA ARG A 83 -3.88 1.92 -15.95
C ARG A 83 -2.44 1.56 -15.59
N GLU A 84 -1.46 1.99 -16.36
CA GLU A 84 -0.04 1.74 -16.08
C GLU A 84 0.40 2.28 -14.70
N GLU A 85 -0.15 3.42 -14.28
CA GLU A 85 0.12 3.98 -12.96
C GLU A 85 -0.59 3.16 -11.86
N LEU A 86 -1.81 2.67 -12.10
CA LEU A 86 -2.52 1.79 -11.15
C LEU A 86 -1.78 0.46 -10.96
N ASP A 87 -1.32 -0.15 -12.05
CA ASP A 87 -0.56 -1.41 -12.02
C ASP A 87 0.75 -1.23 -11.27
N GLY A 88 1.50 -0.16 -11.57
CA GLY A 88 2.75 0.15 -10.87
C GLY A 88 2.54 0.45 -9.38
N LEU A 89 1.41 1.08 -9.00
CA LEU A 89 1.06 1.27 -7.59
C LEU A 89 0.70 -0.07 -6.91
N LEU A 90 0.01 -0.96 -7.61
CA LEU A 90 -0.37 -2.28 -7.12
C LEU A 90 0.86 -3.17 -6.88
N ASP A 91 1.90 -3.05 -7.71
CA ASP A 91 3.13 -3.84 -7.57
C ASP A 91 3.88 -3.58 -6.24
N TYR A 92 3.90 -2.34 -5.72
CA TYR A 92 4.44 -2.08 -4.38
C TYR A 92 3.71 -2.86 -3.29
N PHE A 93 2.41 -3.07 -3.45
CA PHE A 93 1.63 -3.85 -2.50
C PHE A 93 1.75 -5.36 -2.71
N ARG A 94 1.99 -5.81 -3.94
CA ARG A 94 2.25 -7.22 -4.26
C ARG A 94 3.55 -7.68 -3.62
N GLU A 95 4.60 -6.89 -3.74
CA GLU A 95 5.88 -7.18 -3.11
C GLU A 95 5.85 -6.95 -1.59
N GLY A 96 5.19 -5.88 -1.15
CA GLY A 96 5.04 -5.56 0.27
C GLY A 96 6.36 -5.18 0.95
N GLY A 97 6.36 -5.10 2.29
CA GLY A 97 7.55 -4.75 3.06
C GLY A 97 7.82 -3.23 3.20
N PRO A 98 8.63 -2.84 4.19
CA PRO A 98 8.79 -1.43 4.60
C PRO A 98 9.46 -0.56 3.54
N ALA A 99 10.40 -1.13 2.76
CA ALA A 99 11.07 -0.42 1.67
C ALA A 99 10.07 -0.05 0.56
N ASN A 100 9.24 -0.99 0.13
CA ASN A 100 8.22 -0.74 -0.90
C ASN A 100 7.13 0.20 -0.41
N MET A 101 6.71 0.14 0.85
CA MET A 101 5.76 1.12 1.40
C MET A 101 6.35 2.52 1.43
N SER A 102 7.64 2.66 1.74
CA SER A 102 8.35 3.95 1.70
C SER A 102 8.46 4.48 0.27
N ALA A 103 8.78 3.60 -0.69
CA ALA A 103 8.85 3.94 -2.11
C ALA A 103 7.47 4.33 -2.68
N LEU A 104 6.41 3.63 -2.29
CA LEU A 104 5.04 3.95 -2.64
C LEU A 104 4.66 5.36 -2.17
N VAL A 105 4.97 5.74 -0.93
CA VAL A 105 4.69 7.11 -0.43
C VAL A 105 5.45 8.15 -1.24
N ARG A 106 6.69 7.87 -1.67
CA ARG A 106 7.46 8.77 -2.56
C ARG A 106 6.84 8.87 -3.95
N LYS A 107 6.38 7.75 -4.53
CA LYS A 107 5.64 7.71 -5.80
C LYS A 107 4.37 8.57 -5.71
N LEU A 108 3.58 8.42 -4.65
CA LEU A 108 2.39 9.25 -4.41
C LEU A 108 2.75 10.74 -4.24
N ALA A 109 3.84 11.04 -3.55
CA ALA A 109 4.33 12.42 -3.40
C ALA A 109 4.72 13.05 -4.74
N ARG A 110 5.39 12.28 -5.62
CA ARG A 110 5.72 12.72 -6.98
C ARG A 110 4.46 12.95 -7.82
N LEU A 111 3.50 12.05 -7.74
CA LEU A 111 2.20 12.24 -8.38
C LEU A 111 1.48 13.49 -7.81
N ALA A 112 1.63 13.81 -6.54
CA ALA A 112 1.11 15.05 -5.94
C ALA A 112 1.92 16.32 -6.32
N GLY A 113 2.93 16.21 -7.18
CA GLY A 113 3.76 17.32 -7.68
C GLY A 113 4.97 17.66 -6.83
N SER A 114 5.38 16.78 -5.90
CA SER A 114 6.65 16.95 -5.17
C SER A 114 7.82 16.45 -5.99
N ASP A 115 8.99 17.05 -5.84
CA ASP A 115 10.23 16.47 -6.36
C ASP A 115 10.68 15.35 -5.42
N ALA A 116 10.36 14.11 -5.81
CA ALA A 116 10.68 12.91 -5.05
C ALA A 116 11.25 11.85 -5.98
N GLU A 117 12.40 11.31 -5.59
CA GLU A 117 12.98 10.14 -6.24
C GLU A 117 12.04 8.93 -6.05
N VAL A 118 11.75 8.26 -7.16
CA VAL A 118 10.88 7.09 -7.20
C VAL A 118 11.75 5.89 -7.53
N ILE A 119 11.75 4.94 -6.60
CA ILE A 119 12.42 3.65 -6.74
C ILE A 119 11.30 2.65 -7.03
N GLY A 120 11.48 1.82 -8.06
CA GLY A 120 10.51 0.76 -8.40
C GLY A 120 10.34 -0.26 -7.26
N PRO A 121 9.28 -1.08 -7.31
CA PRO A 121 9.06 -2.13 -6.32
C PRO A 121 10.23 -3.12 -6.33
N VAL A 122 10.72 -3.47 -5.14
CA VAL A 122 11.81 -4.41 -4.94
C VAL A 122 11.25 -5.72 -4.41
N VAL A 123 11.69 -6.83 -4.99
CA VAL A 123 11.24 -8.15 -4.56
C VAL A 123 11.64 -8.40 -3.11
N VAL A 124 10.65 -8.70 -2.27
CA VAL A 124 10.88 -9.08 -0.87
C VAL A 124 10.90 -10.60 -0.79
N PRO A 125 11.98 -11.21 -0.24
CA PRO A 125 12.01 -12.65 0.01
C PRO A 125 10.80 -13.09 0.85
N LYS A 126 10.04 -14.08 0.36
CA LYS A 126 8.84 -14.61 1.05
C LYS A 126 9.16 -15.24 2.40
N ALA A 127 10.41 -15.63 2.60
CA ALA A 127 10.97 -16.10 3.84
C ALA A 127 12.45 -15.69 3.88
N GLY A 128 12.96 -15.49 5.09
CA GLY A 128 14.36 -15.18 5.34
C GLY A 128 14.69 -15.41 6.81
N PHE A 129 15.95 -15.21 7.17
CA PHE A 129 16.37 -15.31 8.55
C PHE A 129 16.46 -13.92 9.15
N TYR A 130 16.11 -13.79 10.43
CA TYR A 130 16.27 -12.54 11.14
C TYR A 130 17.37 -12.68 12.19
N VAL A 131 18.31 -11.75 12.19
CA VAL A 131 19.35 -11.63 13.21
C VAL A 131 19.12 -10.33 13.98
N PRO A 132 18.91 -10.39 15.31
CA PRO A 132 18.76 -9.19 16.14
C PRO A 132 19.92 -8.21 15.92
N GLY A 133 19.60 -6.94 15.69
CA GLY A 133 20.58 -5.88 15.41
C GLY A 133 21.04 -5.78 13.94
N CYS A 134 20.95 -6.85 13.16
CA CYS A 134 21.31 -6.85 11.74
C CYS A 134 20.10 -6.84 10.80
N GLY A 135 18.94 -7.33 11.24
CA GLY A 135 17.73 -7.42 10.42
C GLY A 135 17.63 -8.73 9.63
N VAL A 136 17.00 -8.67 8.46
CA VAL A 136 16.79 -9.85 7.59
C VAL A 136 18.09 -10.18 6.84
N VAL A 137 18.50 -11.45 6.86
CA VAL A 137 19.69 -11.99 6.19
C VAL A 137 19.34 -13.24 5.38
N GLU A 138 20.06 -13.47 4.28
CA GLU A 138 19.87 -14.65 3.42
C GLU A 138 20.31 -15.96 4.10
N LYS A 139 21.37 -15.90 4.90
CA LYS A 139 21.89 -17.03 5.68
C LYS A 139 22.43 -16.51 7.01
N PRO A 140 21.93 -16.99 8.15
CA PRO A 140 22.42 -16.57 9.45
C PRO A 140 23.76 -17.25 9.70
N ASP A 141 24.67 -16.52 10.31
CA ASP A 141 25.85 -17.14 10.89
C ASP A 141 25.46 -17.82 12.20
N LEU A 142 25.46 -19.15 12.18
CA LEU A 142 25.12 -19.98 13.34
C LEU A 142 26.34 -20.32 14.19
N SER A 143 27.55 -19.93 13.80
CA SER A 143 28.77 -20.24 14.57
C SER A 143 28.70 -19.71 16.01
N ASN A 144 28.00 -18.59 16.19
CA ASN A 144 27.84 -17.91 17.48
C ASN A 144 26.48 -18.20 18.16
N ALA A 145 25.60 -18.99 17.53
CA ALA A 145 24.28 -19.32 18.09
C ALA A 145 24.38 -20.13 19.40
N GLY A 146 25.49 -20.86 19.57
CA GLY A 146 25.87 -21.52 20.82
C GLY A 146 27.08 -20.82 21.45
N ALA A 147 26.92 -19.59 21.96
CA ALA A 147 28.00 -18.82 22.61
C ALA A 147 28.73 -19.58 23.76
N TYR A 148 28.14 -20.69 24.23
CA TYR A 148 28.68 -21.53 25.30
C TYR A 148 28.90 -23.00 24.89
N ASN A 149 28.39 -23.47 23.74
CA ASN A 149 28.56 -24.85 23.26
C ASN A 149 28.25 -24.95 21.75
N VAL A 150 29.25 -25.29 20.95
CA VAL A 150 29.16 -25.47 19.49
C VAL A 150 28.24 -26.63 19.09
N ASN A 151 28.01 -27.60 19.98
CA ASN A 151 27.12 -28.75 19.76
C ASN A 151 25.71 -28.57 20.37
N ALA A 152 25.37 -27.37 20.83
CA ALA A 152 24.04 -27.13 21.37
C ALA A 152 22.96 -27.32 20.29
N PRO A 153 21.82 -27.95 20.61
CA PRO A 153 20.71 -28.04 19.67
C PRO A 153 20.17 -26.64 19.35
N ILE A 154 19.98 -26.36 18.06
CA ILE A 154 19.44 -25.09 17.57
C ILE A 154 17.92 -25.24 17.41
N ILE A 155 17.15 -24.37 18.06
CA ILE A 155 15.69 -24.33 17.93
C ILE A 155 15.31 -23.14 17.05
N PRO A 156 14.76 -23.36 15.84
CA PRO A 156 14.29 -22.27 15.00
C PRO A 156 13.00 -21.68 15.57
N ILE A 157 12.91 -20.35 15.62
CA ILE A 157 11.68 -19.62 15.94
C ILE A 157 11.11 -19.11 14.62
N LEU A 158 9.93 -19.61 14.26
CA LEU A 158 9.18 -19.12 13.11
C LEU A 158 8.20 -18.04 13.55
N PHE A 159 8.23 -16.90 12.86
CA PHE A 159 7.34 -15.78 13.10
C PHE A 159 7.02 -15.06 11.79
N TYR A 160 5.94 -14.26 11.79
CA TYR A 160 5.49 -13.42 10.68
C TYR A 160 5.96 -11.97 10.84
#